data_AF-M0E5K8-F1
#
_entry.id   AF-M0E5K8-F1
#
_cell.length_a   1.000
_cell.length_b   1.000
_cell.length_c   1.000
_cell.angle_alpha   90.00
_cell.angle_beta   90.00
_cell.angle_gamma   90.00
#
_symmetry.space_group_name_H-M   'P 1'
#
loop_
_entity.id
_entity.type
_entity.pdbx_description
1 polymer ?
#
loop_
_entity_poly.entity_id
_entity_poly.type
_entity_poly.pdbx_seq_one_letter_code
_entity_poly.pdbx_strand_id
1 'polypeptide(L)'
;MADSYRGVFGAIPYAIRETESWTMRVYGVIGALAAGLIATVVTLALVVWMAETTNVQGGTFLFSRSLYVIAGFAAVAPLLAPLLFVARRHRRDDPVKPGYDRKLAYGGFLFLCSLYVGLIISAPAELRDPTESIVVGALYALPQITGVVPPVLAALVVFATHYRLRGAAERDATDTP
;
A
#
# COMPACT_ATOMS: atom_id res chain seq x y z
N MET A 1 22.62 -22.11 12.69
CA MET A 1 21.16 -22.35 12.70
C MET A 1 20.51 -21.18 11.99
N ALA A 2 20.30 -21.31 10.68
CA ALA A 2 19.62 -20.31 9.89
C ALA A 2 18.12 -20.61 9.98
N ASP A 3 17.42 -19.97 10.91
CA ASP A 3 15.96 -19.88 10.81
C ASP A 3 15.66 -19.04 9.57
N SER A 4 15.42 -19.78 8.49
CA SER A 4 15.17 -19.30 7.15
C SER A 4 14.09 -18.23 7.16
N TYR A 5 14.56 -17.02 6.88
CA TYR A 5 13.82 -15.85 6.43
C TYR A 5 12.67 -16.23 5.48
N ARG A 6 11.45 -16.44 6.00
CA ARG A 6 10.24 -16.73 5.18
C ARG A 6 9.72 -15.50 4.41
N GLY A 7 10.60 -14.55 4.06
CA GLY A 7 10.28 -13.38 3.24
C GLY A 7 9.04 -12.59 3.70
N VAL A 8 8.33 -11.99 2.74
CA VAL A 8 7.06 -11.27 2.95
C VAL A 8 5.99 -12.17 3.59
N PHE A 9 5.95 -13.45 3.21
CA PHE A 9 4.95 -14.41 3.67
C PHE A 9 5.08 -14.76 5.17
N GLY A 10 6.28 -14.67 5.74
CA GLY A 10 6.50 -14.80 7.19
C GLY A 10 6.31 -13.50 7.95
N ALA A 11 6.61 -12.36 7.32
CA ALA A 11 6.55 -11.05 7.97
C ALA A 11 5.12 -10.65 8.36
N ILE A 12 4.12 -10.98 7.53
CA ILE A 12 2.70 -10.68 7.80
C ILE A 12 2.18 -11.37 9.08
N PRO A 13 2.24 -12.72 9.20
CA PRO A 13 1.77 -13.39 10.42
C PRO A 13 2.60 -13.03 11.65
N TYR A 14 3.90 -12.74 11.46
CA TYR A 14 4.76 -12.26 12.55
C TYR A 14 4.32 -10.89 13.07
N ALA A 15 4.09 -9.91 12.18
CA ALA A 15 3.62 -8.58 12.57
C ALA A 15 2.30 -8.61 13.37
N ILE A 16 1.36 -9.48 12.97
CA ILE A 16 0.05 -9.62 13.63
C ILE A 16 0.18 -10.26 15.01
N ARG A 17 1.07 -11.24 15.16
CA ARG A 17 1.30 -11.93 16.44
C ARG A 17 1.99 -11.04 17.46
N GLU A 18 3.02 -10.32 17.02
CA GLU A 18 3.92 -9.59 17.91
C GLU A 18 3.41 -8.17 18.26
N THR A 19 2.47 -7.61 17.49
CA THR A 19 1.87 -6.32 17.83
C THR A 19 0.90 -6.44 19.01
N GLU A 20 1.01 -5.54 19.98
CA GLU A 20 0.03 -5.32 21.05
C GLU A 20 -1.17 -4.46 20.60
N SER A 21 -1.04 -3.78 19.46
CA SER A 21 -2.09 -2.88 18.95
C SER A 21 -3.17 -3.66 18.18
N TRP A 22 -4.40 -3.66 18.72
CA TRP A 22 -5.56 -4.26 18.04
C TRP A 22 -5.80 -3.65 16.65
N THR A 23 -5.67 -2.33 16.49
CA THR A 23 -5.80 -1.65 15.18
C THR A 23 -4.82 -2.19 14.15
N MET A 24 -3.59 -2.50 14.59
CA MET A 24 -2.56 -3.06 13.70
C MET A 24 -2.85 -4.52 13.35
N ARG A 25 -3.45 -5.31 14.25
CA ARG A 25 -3.89 -6.68 13.94
C ARG A 25 -5.00 -6.67 12.90
N VAL A 26 -6.02 -5.83 13.08
CA VAL A 26 -7.14 -5.69 12.12
C VAL A 26 -6.62 -5.21 10.77
N TYR A 27 -5.78 -4.17 10.77
CA TYR A 27 -5.14 -3.72 9.55
C TYR A 27 -4.29 -4.82 8.91
N GLY A 28 -3.56 -5.61 9.70
CA GLY A 28 -2.73 -6.67 9.19
C GLY A 28 -3.52 -7.70 8.38
N VAL A 29 -4.71 -8.08 8.86
CA VAL A 29 -5.62 -8.98 8.14
C VAL A 29 -6.20 -8.30 6.90
N ILE A 30 -6.82 -7.12 7.06
CA ILE A 30 -7.49 -6.42 5.95
C ILE A 30 -6.49 -6.04 4.85
N GLY A 31 -5.35 -5.47 5.23
CA GLY A 31 -4.28 -5.05 4.32
C GLY A 31 -3.66 -6.21 3.59
N ALA A 32 -3.42 -7.36 4.25
CA ALA A 32 -2.90 -8.55 3.59
C ALA A 32 -3.91 -9.14 2.60
N LEU A 33 -5.19 -9.21 2.97
CA LEU A 33 -6.26 -9.66 2.08
C LEU A 33 -6.41 -8.75 0.86
N ALA A 34 -6.43 -7.43 1.09
CA ALA A 34 -6.51 -6.43 0.02
C ALA A 34 -5.27 -6.51 -0.90
N ALA A 35 -4.07 -6.64 -0.36
CA ALA A 35 -2.85 -6.83 -1.14
C ALA A 35 -2.91 -8.09 -2.00
N GLY A 36 -3.37 -9.21 -1.44
CA GLY A 36 -3.56 -10.47 -2.17
C GLY A 36 -4.59 -10.35 -3.29
N LEU A 37 -5.72 -9.67 -3.02
CA LEU A 37 -6.75 -9.40 -4.02
C LEU A 37 -6.22 -8.54 -5.17
N ILE A 38 -5.57 -7.41 -4.84
CA ILE A 38 -4.97 -6.51 -5.83
C ILE A 38 -3.93 -7.26 -6.67
N ALA A 39 -3.03 -8.01 -6.03
CA ALA A 39 -2.02 -8.80 -6.74
C ALA A 39 -2.67 -9.82 -7.70
N THR A 40 -3.77 -10.46 -7.27
CA THR A 40 -4.53 -11.40 -8.10
C THR A 40 -5.15 -10.69 -9.30
N VAL A 41 -5.86 -9.58 -9.10
CA VAL A 41 -6.50 -8.79 -10.16
C VAL A 41 -5.47 -8.29 -11.17
N VAL A 42 -4.37 -7.71 -10.69
CA VAL A 42 -3.26 -7.24 -11.54
C VAL A 42 -2.66 -8.40 -12.34
N THR A 43 -2.46 -9.56 -11.72
CA THR A 43 -1.91 -10.73 -12.42
C THR A 43 -2.88 -11.22 -13.51
N LEU A 44 -4.17 -11.34 -13.20
CA LEU A 44 -5.18 -11.74 -14.18
C LEU A 44 -5.29 -10.73 -15.33
N ALA A 45 -5.29 -9.45 -15.02
CA ALA A 45 -5.32 -8.40 -16.04
C ALA A 45 -4.06 -8.40 -16.93
N LEU A 46 -2.88 -8.69 -16.36
CA LEU A 46 -1.66 -8.91 -17.15
C LEU A 46 -1.81 -10.12 -18.09
N VAL A 47 -2.40 -11.22 -17.62
CA VAL A 47 -2.67 -12.41 -18.45
C VAL A 47 -3.63 -12.10 -19.59
N VAL A 48 -4.76 -11.45 -19.30
CA VAL A 48 -5.75 -11.03 -20.32
C VAL A 48 -5.10 -10.13 -21.35
N TRP A 49 -4.35 -9.12 -20.89
CA TRP A 49 -3.69 -8.20 -21.78
C TRP A 49 -2.59 -8.87 -22.64
N MET A 50 -1.90 -9.88 -22.11
CA MET A 50 -1.00 -10.73 -22.91
C MET A 50 -1.75 -11.51 -23.99
N ALA A 51 -2.93 -12.06 -23.67
CA ALA A 51 -3.76 -12.82 -24.61
C ALA A 51 -4.25 -11.95 -25.78
N GLU A 52 -4.71 -10.72 -25.49
CA GLU A 52 -5.19 -9.75 -26.49
C GLU A 52 -4.07 -9.27 -27.43
N THR A 53 -2.80 -9.38 -27.02
CA THR A 53 -1.64 -8.88 -27.77
C THR A 53 -0.82 -9.99 -28.44
N THR A 54 -1.38 -11.20 -28.56
CA THR A 54 -0.71 -12.39 -29.16
C THR A 54 -0.37 -12.24 -30.65
N ASN A 55 -1.03 -11.34 -31.38
CA ASN A 55 -0.89 -11.22 -32.84
C ASN A 55 -0.14 -9.94 -33.29
N VAL A 56 0.52 -9.22 -32.38
CA VAL A 56 1.15 -7.91 -32.65
C VAL A 56 2.66 -8.00 -32.38
N GLN A 57 3.48 -7.67 -33.37
CA GLN A 57 4.95 -7.80 -33.35
C GLN A 57 5.62 -6.48 -32.94
N GLY A 58 6.44 -6.42 -31.87
CA GLY A 58 7.32 -5.26 -31.62
C GLY A 58 7.83 -5.01 -30.18
N GLY A 59 9.07 -4.51 -30.05
CA GLY A 59 9.80 -4.29 -28.79
C GLY A 59 9.32 -3.13 -27.89
N THR A 60 8.51 -2.19 -28.40
CA THR A 60 7.91 -1.09 -27.62
C THR A 60 6.90 -1.59 -26.58
N PHE A 61 6.32 -2.78 -26.79
CA PHE A 61 5.37 -3.40 -25.85
C PHE A 61 6.04 -3.92 -24.57
N LEU A 62 7.35 -4.23 -24.59
CA LEU A 62 8.04 -4.64 -23.37
C LEU A 62 8.08 -3.51 -22.34
N PHE A 63 8.26 -2.26 -22.78
CA PHE A 63 8.26 -1.09 -21.91
C PHE A 63 6.88 -0.84 -21.27
N SER A 64 5.81 -0.87 -22.08
CA SER A 64 4.43 -0.76 -21.59
C SER A 64 4.11 -1.90 -20.60
N ARG A 65 4.60 -3.13 -20.88
CA ARG A 65 4.37 -4.29 -20.01
C ARG A 65 5.02 -4.17 -18.65
N SER A 66 6.26 -3.70 -18.61
CA SER A 66 6.96 -3.43 -17.35
C SER A 66 6.27 -2.32 -16.55
N LEU A 67 5.76 -1.26 -17.20
CA LEU A 67 5.03 -0.19 -16.51
C LEU A 67 3.77 -0.67 -15.80
N TYR A 68 3.02 -1.60 -16.43
CA TYR A 68 1.85 -2.20 -15.81
C TYR A 68 2.20 -2.94 -14.50
N VAL A 69 3.27 -3.73 -14.53
CA VAL A 69 3.78 -4.44 -13.34
C VAL A 69 4.21 -3.45 -12.27
N ILE A 70 4.91 -2.37 -12.66
CA ILE A 70 5.32 -1.31 -11.72
C ILE A 70 4.10 -0.66 -11.07
N ALA A 71 3.02 -0.39 -11.82
CA ALA A 71 1.79 0.16 -11.26
C ALA A 71 1.14 -0.79 -10.23
N GLY A 72 1.12 -2.09 -10.54
CA GLY A 72 0.68 -3.11 -9.58
C GLY A 72 1.51 -3.13 -8.29
N PHE A 73 2.84 -3.08 -8.41
CA PHE A 73 3.72 -2.96 -7.25
C PHE A 73 3.52 -1.65 -6.48
N ALA A 74 3.30 -0.54 -7.18
CA ALA A 74 3.03 0.76 -6.56
C ALA A 74 1.74 0.75 -5.73
N ALA A 75 0.74 -0.08 -6.10
CA ALA A 75 -0.46 -0.28 -5.29
C ALA A 75 -0.23 -1.23 -4.10
N VAL A 76 0.53 -2.31 -4.27
CA VAL A 76 0.68 -3.36 -3.24
C VAL A 76 1.75 -3.00 -2.20
N ALA A 77 2.88 -2.42 -2.61
CA ALA A 77 4.02 -2.21 -1.72
C ALA A 77 3.72 -1.25 -0.56
N PRO A 78 3.11 -0.05 -0.77
CA PRO A 78 2.75 0.83 0.33
C PRO A 78 1.65 0.26 1.23
N LEU A 79 0.80 -0.63 0.70
CA LEU A 79 -0.21 -1.35 1.49
C LEU A 79 0.43 -2.38 2.43
N LEU A 80 1.54 -3.01 2.04
CA LEU A 80 2.26 -3.94 2.91
C LEU A 80 3.29 -3.24 3.81
N ALA A 81 3.72 -2.03 3.45
CA ALA A 81 4.80 -1.31 4.15
C ALA A 81 4.58 -1.20 5.66
N PRO A 82 3.39 -0.82 6.19
CA PRO A 82 3.22 -0.73 7.64
C PRO A 82 3.42 -2.06 8.36
N LEU A 83 2.96 -3.18 7.78
CA LEU A 83 3.19 -4.52 8.34
C LEU A 83 4.68 -4.86 8.36
N LEU A 84 5.37 -4.58 7.25
CA LEU A 84 6.80 -4.88 7.14
C LEU A 84 7.64 -4.03 8.10
N PHE A 85 7.27 -2.77 8.30
CA PHE A 85 7.93 -1.89 9.28
C PHE A 85 7.71 -2.38 10.72
N VAL A 86 6.47 -2.76 11.07
CA VAL A 86 6.14 -3.33 12.39
C VAL A 86 6.89 -4.64 12.64
N ALA A 87 6.87 -5.56 11.67
CA ALA A 87 7.62 -6.81 11.75
C ALA A 87 9.13 -6.56 11.92
N ARG A 88 9.69 -5.65 11.12
CA ARG A 88 11.13 -5.34 11.18
C ARG A 88 11.53 -4.82 12.54
N ARG A 89 10.79 -3.86 13.11
CA ARG A 89 11.18 -3.24 14.38
C ARG A 89 11.15 -4.25 15.53
N HIS A 90 10.14 -5.12 15.57
CA HIS A 90 9.99 -6.12 16.63
C HIS A 90 11.04 -7.21 16.51
N ARG A 91 11.48 -7.54 15.29
CA ARG A 91 12.58 -8.48 15.09
C ARG A 91 13.96 -7.91 15.43
N ARG A 92 14.10 -6.58 15.49
CA ARG A 92 15.37 -5.89 15.70
C ARG A 92 15.42 -5.13 17.03
N ASP A 93 14.34 -5.18 17.80
CA ASP A 93 14.12 -4.35 18.98
C ASP A 93 14.43 -2.85 18.73
N ASP A 94 14.09 -2.36 17.52
CA ASP A 94 14.35 -0.97 17.14
C ASP A 94 13.51 -0.04 18.05
N PRO A 95 14.14 0.94 18.73
CA PRO A 95 13.42 1.85 19.62
C PRO A 95 12.48 2.76 18.80
N VAL A 96 11.23 2.88 19.26
CA VAL A 96 10.18 3.69 18.62
C VAL A 96 9.32 4.42 19.64
N LYS A 97 8.69 5.51 19.21
CA LYS A 97 7.74 6.25 20.05
C LYS A 97 6.50 5.43 20.42
N PRO A 98 5.86 5.70 21.58
CA PRO A 98 4.59 5.08 21.95
C PRO A 98 3.50 5.26 20.88
N GLY A 99 2.73 4.20 20.65
CA GLY A 99 1.64 4.17 19.68
C GLY A 99 2.08 4.07 18.21
N TYR A 100 3.35 3.75 17.95
CA TYR A 100 3.91 3.56 16.61
C TYR A 100 3.04 2.64 15.72
N ASP A 101 2.70 1.45 16.21
CA ASP A 101 1.88 0.44 15.52
C ASP A 101 0.53 0.98 15.10
N ARG A 102 -0.14 1.69 16.01
CA ARG A 102 -1.46 2.25 15.78
C ARG A 102 -1.42 3.34 14.72
N LYS A 103 -0.42 4.23 14.78
CA LYS A 103 -0.25 5.31 13.79
C LYS A 103 0.08 4.78 12.40
N LEU A 104 0.91 3.73 12.32
CA LEU A 104 1.19 3.04 11.05
C LEU A 104 -0.02 2.31 10.49
N ALA A 105 -0.82 1.67 11.34
CA ALA A 105 -2.09 1.09 10.92
C ALA A 105 -3.05 2.14 10.34
N TYR A 106 -3.17 3.32 10.97
CA TYR A 106 -3.96 4.43 10.40
C TYR A 106 -3.43 4.90 9.05
N GLY A 107 -2.12 5.03 8.89
CA GLY A 107 -1.52 5.35 7.60
C GLY A 107 -1.83 4.29 6.54
N GLY A 108 -1.82 3.02 6.93
CA GLY A 108 -2.17 1.90 6.08
C GLY A 108 -3.64 1.90 5.63
N PHE A 109 -4.57 2.16 6.54
CA PHE A 109 -5.99 2.33 6.20
C PHE A 109 -6.22 3.57 5.34
N LEU A 110 -5.54 4.68 5.63
CA LEU A 110 -5.57 5.88 4.80
C LEU A 110 -5.13 5.56 3.37
N PHE A 111 -4.06 4.79 3.21
CA PHE A 111 -3.61 4.34 1.88
C PHE A 111 -4.66 3.49 1.18
N LEU A 112 -5.28 2.53 1.87
CA LEU A 112 -6.36 1.72 1.29
C LEU A 112 -7.57 2.57 0.86
N CYS A 113 -8.01 3.52 1.69
CA CYS A 113 -9.06 4.46 1.33
C CYS A 113 -8.67 5.35 0.14
N SER A 114 -7.41 5.77 0.07
CA SER A 114 -6.91 6.59 -1.02
C SER A 114 -6.85 5.85 -2.35
N LEU A 115 -6.61 4.53 -2.35
CA LEU A 115 -6.74 3.71 -3.55
C LEU A 115 -8.18 3.73 -4.06
N TYR A 116 -9.16 3.59 -3.17
CA TYR A 116 -10.58 3.66 -3.54
C TYR A 116 -10.95 5.05 -4.13
N VAL A 117 -10.50 6.14 -3.49
CA VAL A 117 -10.70 7.49 -4.03
C VAL A 117 -10.02 7.66 -5.39
N GLY A 118 -8.80 7.14 -5.55
CA GLY A 118 -8.08 7.15 -6.82
C GLY A 118 -8.84 6.42 -7.92
N LEU A 119 -9.44 5.26 -7.60
CA LEU A 119 -10.29 4.50 -8.52
C LEU A 119 -11.49 5.33 -8.98
N ILE A 120 -12.21 6.00 -8.06
CA ILE A 120 -13.35 6.87 -8.38
C ILE A 120 -12.94 7.99 -9.34
N ILE A 121 -11.85 8.70 -9.05
CA ILE A 121 -11.36 9.79 -9.91
C ILE A 121 -10.95 9.25 -11.29
N SER A 122 -10.33 8.06 -11.32
CA SER A 122 -9.84 7.44 -12.54
C SER A 122 -10.91 6.71 -13.36
N ALA A 123 -12.17 6.68 -12.92
CA ALA A 123 -13.23 5.96 -13.60
C ALA A 123 -13.53 6.57 -14.99
N PRO A 124 -13.52 5.78 -16.07
CA PRO A 124 -13.95 6.21 -17.41
C PRO A 124 -15.41 6.67 -17.40
N ALA A 125 -15.75 7.65 -18.25
CA ALA A 125 -17.10 8.25 -18.26
C ALA A 125 -18.20 7.22 -18.51
N GLU A 126 -17.91 6.19 -19.29
CA GLU A 126 -18.82 5.11 -19.67
C GLU A 126 -19.12 4.15 -18.51
N LEU A 127 -18.26 4.14 -17.48
CA LEU A 127 -18.36 3.27 -16.32
C LEU A 127 -18.79 4.02 -15.05
N ARG A 128 -19.18 5.30 -15.17
CA ARG A 128 -19.66 6.10 -14.04
C ARG A 128 -21.16 5.93 -13.86
N ASP A 129 -21.57 5.54 -12.68
CA ASP A 129 -22.98 5.58 -12.30
C ASP A 129 -23.44 7.04 -12.10
N PRO A 130 -24.69 7.37 -12.49
CA PRO A 130 -25.32 8.64 -12.13
C PRO A 130 -25.30 8.82 -10.60
N THR A 131 -24.96 10.02 -10.13
CA THR A 131 -24.85 10.30 -8.70
C THR A 131 -25.44 11.65 -8.34
N GLU A 132 -26.23 11.67 -7.27
CA GLU A 132 -26.71 12.90 -6.60
C GLU A 132 -25.75 13.36 -5.49
N SER A 133 -24.68 12.59 -5.23
CA SER A 133 -23.70 12.92 -4.20
C SER A 133 -22.77 14.04 -4.68
N ILE A 134 -22.80 15.17 -3.96
CA ILE A 134 -21.90 16.30 -4.21
C ILE A 134 -20.43 15.86 -4.17
N VAL A 135 -20.08 14.96 -3.25
CA VAL A 135 -18.70 14.48 -3.08
C VAL A 135 -18.26 13.64 -4.28
N VAL A 136 -19.08 12.68 -4.71
CA VAL A 136 -18.74 11.81 -5.85
C VAL A 136 -18.74 12.61 -7.15
N GLY A 137 -19.72 13.50 -7.34
CA GLY A 137 -19.75 14.41 -8.48
C GLY A 137 -18.51 15.29 -8.58
N ALA A 138 -18.03 15.83 -7.45
CA ALA A 138 -16.78 16.59 -7.41
C ALA A 138 -15.56 15.74 -7.79
N LEU A 139 -15.49 14.47 -7.35
CA LEU A 139 -14.40 13.56 -7.71
C LEU A 139 -14.42 13.19 -9.20
N TYR A 140 -15.60 12.96 -9.79
CA TYR A 140 -15.75 12.68 -11.22
C TYR A 140 -15.43 13.87 -12.13
N ALA A 141 -15.53 15.09 -11.61
CA ALA A 141 -15.17 16.31 -12.33
C ALA A 141 -13.65 16.52 -12.45
N LEU A 142 -12.85 15.82 -11.64
CA LEU A 142 -11.39 15.91 -11.69
C LEU A 142 -10.83 15.22 -12.94
N PRO A 143 -9.68 15.69 -13.48
CA PRO A 143 -9.01 15.00 -14.57
C PRO A 143 -8.59 13.59 -14.15
N GLN A 144 -8.83 12.58 -15.00
CA GLN A 144 -8.64 11.17 -14.67
C GLN A 144 -7.23 10.85 -14.14
N ILE A 145 -6.20 11.50 -14.69
CA ILE A 145 -4.81 11.33 -14.28
C ILE A 145 -4.53 11.75 -12.84
N THR A 146 -5.36 12.63 -12.26
CA THR A 146 -5.22 13.05 -10.87
C THR A 146 -5.59 11.95 -9.87
N GLY A 147 -6.21 10.85 -10.33
CA GLY A 147 -6.50 9.68 -9.50
C GLY A 147 -5.27 9.02 -8.87
N VAL A 148 -4.06 9.26 -9.40
CA VAL A 148 -2.80 8.80 -8.81
C VAL A 148 -2.38 9.63 -7.58
N VAL A 149 -2.88 10.86 -7.45
CA VAL A 149 -2.43 11.80 -6.40
C VAL A 149 -2.81 11.31 -4.99
N PRO A 150 -4.06 10.90 -4.71
CA PRO A 150 -4.42 10.39 -3.38
C PRO A 150 -3.54 9.24 -2.88
N PRO A 151 -3.32 8.14 -3.63
CA PRO A 151 -2.47 7.04 -3.15
C PRO A 151 -1.00 7.41 -3.02
N VAL A 152 -0.47 8.27 -3.89
CA VAL A 152 0.91 8.77 -3.74
C VAL A 152 1.07 9.57 -2.45
N LEU A 153 0.16 10.50 -2.17
CA LEU A 153 0.19 11.28 -0.94
C LEU A 153 0.05 10.40 0.30
N ALA A 154 -0.87 9.43 0.29
CA ALA A 154 -1.04 8.51 1.41
C ALA A 154 0.20 7.62 1.63
N ALA A 155 0.85 7.15 0.57
CA ALA A 155 2.10 6.40 0.67
C ALA A 155 3.23 7.26 1.29
N LEU A 156 3.33 8.53 0.89
CA LEU A 156 4.26 9.47 1.51
C LEU A 156 3.95 9.71 3.00
N VAL A 157 2.67 9.78 3.37
CA VAL A 157 2.24 9.90 4.78
C VAL A 157 2.65 8.66 5.59
N VAL A 158 2.50 7.45 5.05
CA VAL A 158 2.97 6.21 5.70
C VAL A 158 4.47 6.29 5.96
N PHE A 159 5.26 6.66 4.95
CA PHE A 159 6.71 6.76 5.06
C PHE A 159 7.12 7.87 6.04
N ALA A 160 6.54 9.07 5.93
CA ALA A 160 6.80 10.17 6.85
C ALA A 160 6.46 9.78 8.30
N THR A 161 5.36 9.06 8.52
CA THR A 161 4.97 8.56 9.85
C THR A 161 6.01 7.59 10.40
N HIS A 162 6.49 6.65 9.57
CA HIS A 162 7.56 5.72 9.94
C HIS A 162 8.83 6.46 10.39
N TYR A 163 9.34 7.39 9.57
CA TYR A 163 10.58 8.10 9.86
C TYR A 163 10.48 9.01 11.08
N ARG A 164 9.37 9.76 11.21
CA ARG A 164 9.19 10.70 12.33
C ARG A 164 9.08 9.99 13.68
N LEU A 165 8.47 8.80 13.73
CA LEU A 165 8.30 8.06 14.98
C LEU A 165 9.52 7.22 15.36
N ARG A 166 10.41 6.92 14.40
CA ARG A 166 11.70 6.26 14.65
C ARG A 166 12.79 7.27 15.05
N GLY A 167 13.01 8.32 14.25
CA GLY A 167 14.10 9.29 14.47
C GLY A 167 13.92 10.17 15.71
N ALA A 168 12.71 10.23 16.29
CA ALA A 168 12.50 10.95 17.53
C ALA A 168 12.69 10.10 18.80
N ALA A 169 12.81 8.77 18.68
CA ALA A 169 13.26 7.91 19.77
C ALA A 169 14.79 7.92 19.89
N GLU A 170 15.51 8.02 18.77
CA GLU A 170 16.97 8.19 18.74
C GLU A 170 17.41 9.48 19.46
N ARG A 171 16.64 10.57 19.34
CA ARG A 171 16.92 11.85 20.02
C ARG A 171 16.75 11.79 21.53
N ASP A 172 15.66 11.19 22.01
CA ASP A 172 15.42 11.02 23.46
C ASP A 172 16.49 10.10 24.09
N ALA A 173 16.99 9.10 23.35
CA ALA A 173 18.05 8.20 23.83
C ALA A 173 19.44 8.86 23.94
N THR A 174 19.69 9.91 23.15
CA THR A 174 20.95 10.68 23.22
C THR A 174 20.96 11.77 24.29
N ASP A 175 19.79 12.17 24.81
CA ASP A 175 19.65 13.25 25.80
C ASP A 175 19.56 12.75 27.27
N THR A 176 19.67 11.45 27.53
CA THR A 176 19.80 10.91 28.88
C THR A 176 21.27 10.89 29.34
N PRO A 177 21.67 11.66 30.38
CA PRO A 177 23.03 11.75 30.91
C PRO A 177 23.48 10.51 31.69
#